data_AF-A8GZ53-F1
#
_entry.id   AF-A8GZ53-F1
#
_cell.length_a   1.000
_cell.length_b   1.000
_cell.length_c   1.000
_cell.angle_alpha   90.00
_cell.angle_beta   90.00
_cell.angle_gamma   90.00
#
_symmetry.space_group_name_H-M   'P 1'
#
loop_
_entity.id
_entity.type
_entity.pdbx_description
1 polymer ?
#
loop_
_entity_poly.entity_id
_entity_poly.type
_entity_poly.pdbx_seq_one_letter_code
_entity_poly.pdbx_strand_id
1 'polypeptide(L)'
;MLMTPEFATQITRKLMPDEELIAAVLNRPRGIFTCNILSLAEFHYFIQGTRQSLPSVNFSLLEQWLRETIGDRFLADQIAEIEAQDVCFIDKCKLTIPVVESRLLEAYSILELEKQD
;
A
#
# COMPACT_ATOMS: atom_id res chain seq x y z
N MET A 1 2.73 -16.41 -3.48
CA MET A 1 2.91 -16.23 -4.93
C MET A 1 4.29 -15.61 -5.12
N LEU A 2 5.15 -16.16 -5.99
CA LEU A 2 6.49 -15.59 -6.23
C LEU A 2 6.35 -14.25 -6.95
N MET A 3 7.02 -13.21 -6.48
CA MET A 3 7.06 -11.90 -7.15
C MET A 3 7.92 -11.97 -8.43
N THR A 4 7.43 -11.39 -9.53
CA THR A 4 8.19 -11.27 -10.79
C THR A 4 8.82 -9.88 -10.92
N PRO A 5 9.84 -9.70 -11.76
CA PRO A 5 10.45 -8.39 -11.95
C PRO A 5 9.53 -7.34 -12.57
N GLU A 6 8.68 -7.73 -13.53
CA GLU A 6 7.68 -6.82 -14.11
C GLU A 6 6.70 -6.35 -13.04
N PHE A 7 6.29 -7.27 -12.16
CA PHE A 7 5.40 -6.96 -11.06
C PHE A 7 6.07 -6.10 -9.99
N ALA A 8 7.34 -6.36 -9.66
CA ALA A 8 8.13 -5.54 -8.75
C ALA A 8 8.29 -4.10 -9.27
N THR A 9 8.47 -3.94 -10.58
CA THR A 9 8.47 -2.62 -11.23
C THR A 9 7.10 -1.95 -11.12
N GLN A 10 6.03 -2.71 -11.32
CA GLN A 10 4.66 -2.19 -11.27
C GLN A 10 4.24 -1.67 -9.88
N ILE A 11 4.62 -2.31 -8.79
CA ILE A 11 4.20 -1.87 -7.46
C ILE A 11 5.04 -0.71 -6.90
N THR A 12 6.26 -0.52 -7.43
CA THR A 12 7.19 0.54 -7.02
C THR A 12 7.16 1.77 -7.93
N ARG A 13 6.63 1.66 -9.15
CA ARG A 13 6.50 2.80 -10.07
C ARG A 13 5.49 3.83 -9.59
N LYS A 14 5.62 5.03 -10.14
CA LYS A 14 4.58 6.03 -10.09
C LYS A 14 3.36 5.58 -10.92
N LEU A 15 2.16 5.80 -10.39
CA LEU A 15 0.89 5.57 -11.10
C LEU A 15 0.68 6.56 -12.26
N MET A 16 -0.07 6.13 -13.27
CA MET A 16 -0.52 6.94 -14.41
C MET A 16 -1.79 7.73 -14.03
N PRO A 17 -2.11 8.87 -14.67
CA PRO A 17 -3.20 9.76 -14.23
C PRO A 17 -4.58 9.11 -14.04
N ASP A 18 -4.92 8.10 -14.83
CA ASP A 18 -6.13 7.29 -14.71
C ASP A 18 -6.11 6.40 -13.46
N GLU A 19 -4.97 5.79 -13.17
CA GLU A 19 -4.73 5.03 -11.94
C GLU A 19 -4.68 5.94 -10.71
N GLU A 20 -4.15 7.16 -10.84
CA GLU A 20 -4.15 8.17 -9.78
C GLU A 20 -5.58 8.54 -9.36
N LEU A 21 -6.53 8.60 -10.31
CA LEU A 21 -7.94 8.90 -10.02
C LEU A 21 -8.56 7.81 -9.14
N ILE A 22 -8.25 6.53 -9.42
CA ILE A 22 -8.72 5.38 -8.63
C ILE A 22 -8.04 5.38 -7.26
N ALA A 23 -6.73 5.66 -7.21
CA ALA A 23 -5.98 5.76 -5.96
C ALA A 23 -6.44 6.92 -5.05
N ALA A 24 -6.85 8.04 -5.65
CA ALA A 24 -7.34 9.22 -4.93
C ALA A 24 -8.64 8.96 -4.14
N VAL A 25 -9.34 7.84 -4.40
CA VAL A 25 -10.54 7.42 -3.67
C VAL A 25 -10.24 7.04 -2.21
N LEU A 26 -8.96 6.82 -1.85
CA LEU A 26 -8.52 6.64 -0.46
C LEU A 26 -8.67 7.90 0.42
N ASN A 27 -8.99 9.06 -0.15
CA ASN A 27 -9.16 10.32 0.59
C ASN A 27 -10.54 10.43 1.28
N ARG A 28 -10.58 10.44 2.64
CA ARG A 28 -11.39 11.38 3.49
C ARG A 28 -11.25 11.10 5.00
N PRO A 29 -11.05 12.14 5.85
CA PRO A 29 -12.14 13.01 6.32
C PRO A 29 -11.79 14.52 6.47
N ARG A 30 -12.78 15.36 6.84
CA ARG A 30 -12.60 16.81 7.10
C ARG A 30 -11.62 17.04 8.26
N GLY A 31 -10.57 17.83 8.02
CA GLY A 31 -9.60 18.28 9.05
C GLY A 31 -8.24 17.57 9.04
N ILE A 32 -7.96 16.70 8.05
CA ILE A 32 -6.71 15.93 7.92
C ILE A 32 -6.05 16.20 6.55
N PHE A 33 -4.71 16.11 6.50
CA PHE A 33 -3.90 16.25 5.30
C PHE A 33 -4.38 15.29 4.20
N THR A 34 -4.78 15.84 3.05
CA THR A 34 -5.20 15.07 1.87
C THR A 34 -4.00 14.89 0.98
N CYS A 35 -3.63 13.65 0.69
CA CYS A 35 -2.52 13.31 -0.18
C CYS A 35 -2.91 12.14 -1.06
N ASN A 36 -2.54 12.23 -2.34
CA ASN A 36 -2.68 11.09 -3.24
C ASN A 36 -1.54 10.11 -2.96
N ILE A 37 -1.87 8.82 -2.89
CA ILE A 37 -0.90 7.75 -2.70
C ILE A 37 -0.70 7.09 -4.06
N LEU A 38 0.47 7.28 -4.66
CA LEU A 38 0.75 6.99 -6.07
C LEU A 38 1.62 5.75 -6.27
N SER A 39 1.87 4.97 -5.23
CA SER A 39 2.55 3.67 -5.28
C SER A 39 2.41 2.94 -3.94
N LEU A 40 2.76 1.65 -3.92
CA LEU A 40 2.85 0.90 -2.66
C LEU A 40 3.99 1.44 -1.77
N ALA A 41 5.05 1.95 -2.37
CA ALA A 41 6.18 2.57 -1.64
C ALA A 41 5.75 3.87 -0.93
N GLU A 42 4.96 4.71 -1.59
CA GLU A 42 4.37 5.90 -0.97
C GLU A 42 3.38 5.51 0.13
N PHE A 43 2.55 4.48 -0.10
CA PHE A 43 1.61 3.98 0.91
C PHE A 43 2.32 3.61 2.21
N HIS A 44 3.42 2.85 2.11
CA HIS A 44 4.25 2.47 3.25
C HIS A 44 4.73 3.68 4.06
N TYR A 45 5.18 4.74 3.39
CA TYR A 45 5.59 5.98 4.05
C TYR A 45 4.46 6.62 4.88
N PHE A 46 3.23 6.63 4.35
CA PHE A 46 2.09 7.22 5.03
C PHE A 46 1.58 6.39 6.21
N ILE A 47 1.56 5.06 6.11
CA ILE A 47 1.13 4.20 7.23
C ILE A 47 2.15 4.14 8.37
N GLN A 48 3.44 4.41 8.08
CA GLN A 48 4.49 4.40 9.09
C GLN A 48 4.33 5.46 10.19
N GLY A 49 3.42 6.44 10.02
CA GLY A 49 2.88 7.31 11.08
C GLY A 49 3.89 7.87 12.09
N THR A 50 4.18 9.17 12.04
CA THR A 50 4.92 9.79 13.15
C THR A 50 4.07 9.81 14.43
N ARG A 51 4.71 9.93 15.61
CA ARG A 51 4.05 9.99 16.93
C ARG A 51 2.93 11.06 17.06
N GLN A 52 2.79 11.98 16.10
CA GLN A 52 1.90 13.15 16.19
C GLN A 52 0.71 13.10 15.22
N SER A 53 0.75 12.30 14.15
CA SER A 53 -0.38 12.19 13.20
C SER A 53 -0.28 10.92 12.36
N LEU A 54 -1.38 10.16 12.29
CA LEU A 54 -1.61 9.14 11.27
C LEU A 54 -2.43 9.77 10.13
N PRO A 55 -1.93 9.80 8.88
CA PRO A 55 -2.75 10.09 7.72
C PRO A 55 -3.95 9.14 7.69
N SER A 56 -5.14 9.65 7.36
CA SER A 56 -6.35 8.82 7.30
C SER A 56 -6.34 7.95 6.05
N VAL A 57 -5.80 6.75 6.17
CA VAL A 57 -6.01 5.67 5.21
C VAL A 57 -7.36 5.04 5.49
N ASN A 58 -8.23 4.95 4.47
CA ASN A 58 -9.46 4.20 4.59
C ASN A 58 -9.22 2.71 4.32
N PHE A 59 -9.12 1.90 5.38
CA PHE A 59 -8.91 0.45 5.27
C PHE A 59 -9.97 -0.25 4.43
N SER A 60 -11.24 0.18 4.52
CA SER A 60 -12.34 -0.42 3.77
C SER A 60 -12.24 -0.28 2.25
N LEU A 61 -11.35 0.59 1.77
CA LEU A 61 -11.08 0.79 0.35
C LEU A 61 -9.66 0.35 -0.03
N LEU A 62 -8.84 -0.04 0.96
CA LEU A 62 -7.45 -0.40 0.76
C LEU A 62 -7.31 -1.74 0.04
N GLU A 63 -8.11 -2.74 0.41
CA GLU A 63 -8.16 -4.02 -0.30
C GLU A 63 -8.48 -3.80 -1.79
N GLN A 64 -9.54 -3.04 -2.05
CA GLN A 64 -9.98 -2.76 -3.42
C GLN A 64 -8.89 -2.06 -4.22
N TRP A 65 -8.27 -1.01 -3.68
CA TRP A 65 -7.18 -0.29 -4.33
C TRP A 65 -5.98 -1.21 -4.64
N LEU A 66 -5.60 -2.08 -3.72
CA LEU A 66 -4.51 -3.03 -3.92
C LEU A 66 -4.81 -4.00 -5.07
N ARG A 67 -6.06 -4.48 -5.18
CA ARG A 67 -6.45 -5.40 -6.27
C ARG A 67 -6.59 -4.71 -7.61
N GLU A 68 -7.23 -3.54 -7.64
CA GLU A 68 -7.67 -2.88 -8.87
C GLU A 68 -6.61 -1.95 -9.44
N THR A 69 -5.80 -1.31 -8.61
CA THR A 69 -4.79 -0.33 -9.04
C THR A 69 -3.38 -0.90 -8.98
N ILE A 70 -2.97 -1.46 -7.83
CA ILE A 70 -1.63 -2.04 -7.69
C ILE A 70 -1.54 -3.41 -8.38
N GLY A 71 -2.64 -4.17 -8.39
CA GLY A 71 -2.70 -5.54 -8.90
C GLY A 71 -2.15 -6.58 -7.92
N ASP A 72 -1.81 -6.20 -6.69
CA ASP A 72 -1.29 -7.10 -5.66
C ASP A 72 -2.41 -7.79 -4.89
N ARG A 73 -2.93 -8.86 -5.48
CA ARG A 73 -3.99 -9.67 -4.86
C ARG A 73 -3.54 -10.34 -3.56
N PHE A 74 -2.28 -10.76 -3.48
CA PHE A 74 -1.75 -11.43 -2.30
C PHE A 74 -1.65 -10.49 -1.11
N LEU A 75 -1.19 -9.25 -1.35
CA LEU A 75 -1.21 -8.22 -0.32
C LEU A 75 -2.65 -7.83 0.04
N ALA A 76 -3.53 -7.69 -0.94
CA ALA A 76 -4.93 -7.38 -0.70
C ALA A 76 -5.63 -8.41 0.21
N ASP A 77 -5.41 -9.71 -0.03
CA ASP A 77 -5.95 -10.79 0.81
C ASP A 77 -5.50 -10.64 2.28
N GLN A 78 -4.20 -10.37 2.51
CA GLN A 78 -3.68 -10.15 3.86
C GLN A 78 -4.25 -8.90 4.54
N ILE A 79 -4.46 -7.82 3.77
CA ILE A 79 -5.10 -6.61 4.29
C ILE A 79 -6.55 -6.87 4.67
N ALA A 80 -7.30 -7.64 3.86
CA ALA A 80 -8.67 -8.01 4.17
C ALA A 80 -8.76 -8.84 5.47
N GLU A 81 -7.80 -9.75 5.68
CA GLU A 81 -7.69 -10.51 6.94
C GLU A 81 -7.43 -9.60 8.15
N ILE A 82 -6.57 -8.59 8.02
CA ILE A 82 -6.32 -7.59 9.07
C ILE A 82 -7.57 -6.73 9.32
N GLU A 83 -8.27 -6.33 8.25
CA GLU A 83 -9.48 -5.53 8.36
C GLU A 83 -10.61 -6.28 9.09
N ALA A 84 -10.73 -7.60 8.86
CA ALA A 84 -11.72 -8.44 9.52
C ALA A 84 -11.48 -8.60 11.04
N GLN A 85 -10.30 -8.23 11.56
CA GLN A 85 -10.01 -8.29 12.98
C GLN A 85 -10.77 -7.21 13.76
N ASP A 86 -11.32 -7.60 14.92
CA ASP A 86 -12.01 -6.71 15.85
C ASP A 86 -11.01 -5.97 16.76
N VAL A 87 -10.19 -5.10 16.14
CA VAL A 87 -9.18 -4.26 16.82
C VAL A 87 -9.31 -2.80 16.38
N CYS A 88 -8.76 -1.89 17.16
CA CYS A 88 -8.83 -0.46 16.85
C CYS A 88 -8.02 -0.10 15.60
N PHE A 89 -8.34 1.03 14.97
CA PHE A 89 -7.67 1.52 13.75
C PHE A 89 -6.14 1.56 13.89
N ILE A 90 -5.62 2.02 15.03
CA ILE A 90 -4.18 2.11 15.29
C ILE A 90 -3.54 0.72 15.23
N ASP A 91 -4.19 -0.30 15.78
CA ASP A 91 -3.65 -1.65 15.78
C ASP A 91 -3.74 -2.28 14.37
N LYS A 92 -4.78 -1.98 13.59
CA LYS A 92 -4.83 -2.35 12.17
C LYS A 92 -3.67 -1.75 11.37
N CYS A 93 -3.32 -0.48 11.61
CA CYS A 93 -2.12 0.13 11.02
C CYS A 93 -0.84 -0.61 11.41
N LYS A 94 -0.65 -0.91 12.71
CA LYS A 94 0.54 -1.64 13.19
C LYS A 94 0.67 -3.02 12.58
N LEU A 95 -0.44 -3.71 12.33
CA LEU A 95 -0.45 -5.02 11.68
C LEU A 95 -0.19 -4.92 10.17
N THR A 96 -0.60 -3.81 9.55
CA THR A 96 -0.46 -3.58 8.10
C THR A 96 0.97 -3.23 7.70
N ILE A 97 1.65 -2.39 8.50
CA ILE A 97 3.03 -1.95 8.23
C ILE A 97 3.98 -3.12 7.88
N PRO A 98 4.14 -4.16 8.73
CA PRO A 98 5.11 -5.21 8.46
C PRO A 98 4.78 -6.04 7.21
N VAL A 99 3.50 -6.19 6.87
CA VAL A 99 3.07 -6.92 5.68
C VAL A 99 3.44 -6.13 4.41
N VAL A 100 3.18 -4.83 4.41
CA VAL A 100 3.54 -3.93 3.31
C VAL A 100 5.06 -3.82 3.16
N GLU A 101 5.78 -3.69 4.28
CA GLU A 101 7.25 -3.61 4.30
C GLU A 101 7.89 -4.88 3.73
N SER A 102 7.44 -6.05 4.17
CA SER A 102 7.90 -7.34 3.63
C SER A 102 7.68 -7.41 2.12
N ARG A 103 6.54 -6.91 1.64
CA ARG A 103 6.21 -6.93 0.21
C ARG A 103 7.10 -5.99 -0.60
N LEU A 104 7.41 -4.80 -0.06
CA LEU A 104 8.33 -3.86 -0.70
C LEU A 104 9.78 -4.38 -0.72
N LEU A 105 10.24 -5.01 0.37
CA LEU A 105 11.59 -5.59 0.43
C LEU A 105 11.80 -6.68 -0.62
N GLU A 106 10.80 -7.55 -0.83
CA GLU A 106 10.84 -8.57 -1.88
C GLU A 106 10.93 -7.91 -3.27
N ALA A 107 10.19 -6.82 -3.50
CA ALA A 107 10.19 -6.12 -4.79
C ALA A 107 11.53 -5.42 -5.06
N TYR A 108 12.09 -4.72 -4.07
CA TYR A 108 13.41 -4.11 -4.22
C TYR A 108 14.51 -5.14 -4.47
N SER A 109 14.47 -6.28 -3.78
CA SER A 109 15.44 -7.36 -3.97
C SER A 109 15.45 -7.87 -5.42
N ILE A 110 14.27 -8.00 -6.04
CA ILE A 110 14.15 -8.43 -7.44
C ILE A 110 14.68 -7.38 -8.41
N LEU A 111 14.35 -6.10 -8.19
CA LEU A 111 14.82 -5.00 -9.03
C LEU A 111 16.34 -4.79 -8.91
N GLU A 112 16.94 -5.13 -7.78
CA GLU A 112 18.40 -5.12 -7.61
C GLU A 112 19.09 -6.24 -8.38
N LEU A 113 18.48 -7.44 -8.42
CA LEU A 113 18.99 -8.57 -9.21
C LEU A 113 18.98 -8.25 -10.71
N GLU A 114 17.92 -7.65 -11.26
CA GLU A 114 17.85 -7.27 -12.67
C GLU A 114 18.92 -6.26 -13.10
N LYS A 115 19.42 -5.42 -12.18
CA LYS A 115 20.47 -4.44 -12.50
C LYS A 115 21.86 -5.06 -12.60
N GLN A 116 22.03 -6.30 -12.15
CA GLN A 116 23.30 -7.02 -12.14
C GLN A 116 23.46 -7.95 -13.35
N ASP A 117 22.37 -8.26 -14.06
CA ASP A 117 22.31 -9.01 -15.32
C ASP A 117 22.44 -8.09 -16.55
#